data_AF-A0AAV2R7F3-F1
#
_entry.id   AF-A0AAV2R7F3-F1
#
_cell.length_a   1.000
_cell.length_b   1.000
_cell.length_c   1.000
_cell.angle_alpha   90.00
_cell.angle_beta   90.00
_cell.angle_gamma   90.00
#
_symmetry.space_group_name_H-M   'P 1'
#
loop_
_entity.id
_entity.type
_entity.pdbx_description
1 polymer ?
#
loop_
_entity_poly.entity_id
_entity_poly.type
_entity_poly.pdbx_seq_one_letter_code
_entity_poly.pdbx_strand_id
1 'polypeptide(L)'
;MSLLSNMAFRLPLLKLVCFLLVAFIFLLFHQNVLHFDFVRKNPVPERLSSSTGNCEPKHNIAFLKTHKCASSAIQNILFRYGFTHKLHFALPSIGNYLREGKSVPFHADMVSKTPWHRLGQNIFAVHTSKWNHQQVMSIMPNDTVYITIVREPTDLFESLFTYTEMEKHLHKKLESYIHDVPVDSPRFYKFLGFNQMTWDFGMPEEQMNNMTAVKLLVEQALSEFDLVMIAERMDESLVLLSHLLCWSLEEVLVLKINARNKEHKTSMSEESKIILREKQTPDHFLYDIFSAKFDSLVEGFGRHRMTQEIAELQRLQDDLLKHCNVIKKKPKDIKGSNKPWSNMVDGYQASSNDSKCSLYTRAEIPFINLLRGKQRQEVMQRFGSSPSMVLNDLQLGGQPLDLNDMERLKKMLIHKPSPG
;
A
#
# COMPACT_ATOMS: atom_id res chain seq x y z
N MET A 1 -41.34 -57.62 9.07
CA MET A 1 -41.19 -56.83 7.83
C MET A 1 -40.77 -55.36 8.04
N SER A 2 -40.29 -54.91 9.21
CA SER A 2 -39.89 -53.49 9.41
C SER A 2 -38.38 -53.21 9.56
N LEU A 3 -37.52 -54.24 9.67
CA LEU A 3 -36.06 -54.05 9.79
C LEU A 3 -35.34 -53.96 8.44
N LEU A 4 -35.86 -54.62 7.39
CA LEU A 4 -35.24 -54.62 6.05
C LEU A 4 -35.47 -53.33 5.25
N SER A 5 -36.54 -52.58 5.55
CA SER A 5 -36.86 -51.33 4.84
C SER A 5 -35.93 -50.17 5.23
N ASN A 6 -35.44 -50.16 6.48
CA ASN A 6 -34.51 -49.12 6.97
C ASN A 6 -33.07 -49.29 6.48
N MET A 7 -32.63 -50.50 6.09
CA MET A 7 -31.30 -50.71 5.51
C MET A 7 -31.22 -50.28 4.04
N ALA A 8 -32.32 -50.39 3.28
CA ALA A 8 -32.36 -50.08 1.85
C ALA A 8 -32.17 -48.58 1.54
N PHE A 9 -32.58 -47.68 2.45
CA PHE A 9 -32.39 -46.23 2.30
C PHE A 9 -31.08 -45.68 2.89
N ARG A 10 -30.47 -46.38 3.87
CA ARG A 10 -29.22 -45.93 4.52
C ARG A 10 -27.98 -46.14 3.65
N LEU A 11 -27.94 -47.23 2.89
CA LEU A 11 -26.83 -47.55 2.00
C LEU A 11 -26.63 -46.53 0.85
N PRO A 12 -27.68 -46.08 0.13
CA PRO A 12 -27.53 -45.06 -0.92
C PRO A 12 -27.23 -43.66 -0.35
N LEU A 13 -27.78 -43.30 0.83
CA LEU A 13 -27.46 -42.03 1.48
C LEU A 13 -25.99 -41.97 1.93
N LEU A 14 -25.47 -43.05 2.50
CA LEU A 14 -24.05 -43.15 2.89
C LEU A 14 -23.12 -43.07 1.67
N LYS A 15 -23.48 -43.73 0.55
CA LYS A 15 -22.72 -43.63 -0.70
C LYS A 15 -22.73 -42.20 -1.28
N LEU A 16 -23.85 -41.49 -1.21
CA LEU A 16 -23.95 -40.10 -1.64
C LEU A 16 -23.09 -39.18 -0.77
N VAL A 17 -23.14 -39.32 0.56
CA VAL A 17 -22.31 -38.54 1.49
C VAL A 17 -20.82 -38.82 1.26
N CYS A 18 -20.42 -40.08 1.08
CA CYS A 18 -19.04 -40.42 0.75
C CYS A 18 -18.61 -39.85 -0.62
N PHE A 19 -19.47 -39.88 -1.63
CA PHE A 19 -19.17 -39.31 -2.94
C PHE A 19 -19.00 -37.78 -2.87
N LEU A 20 -19.86 -37.08 -2.12
CA LEU A 20 -19.75 -35.64 -1.89
C LEU A 20 -18.49 -35.29 -1.08
N LEU A 21 -18.12 -36.08 -0.07
CA LEU A 21 -16.89 -35.92 0.69
C LEU A 21 -15.64 -36.14 -0.19
N VAL A 22 -15.63 -37.19 -1.01
CA VAL A 22 -14.51 -37.46 -1.93
C VAL A 22 -14.41 -36.37 -3.00
N ALA A 23 -15.53 -35.93 -3.57
CA ALA A 23 -15.55 -34.81 -4.51
C ALA A 23 -15.07 -33.51 -3.87
N PHE A 24 -15.46 -33.25 -2.61
CA PHE A 24 -14.99 -32.10 -1.84
C PHE A 24 -13.49 -32.19 -1.55
N ILE A 25 -12.98 -33.36 -1.15
CA ILE A 25 -11.55 -33.59 -0.95
C ILE A 25 -10.78 -33.45 -2.26
N PHE A 26 -11.32 -33.95 -3.39
CA PHE A 26 -10.72 -33.77 -4.72
C PHE A 26 -10.73 -32.31 -5.16
N LEU A 27 -11.79 -31.55 -4.88
CA LEU A 27 -11.87 -30.11 -5.16
C LEU A 27 -10.86 -29.33 -4.31
N LEU A 28 -10.76 -29.64 -3.01
CA LEU A 28 -9.73 -29.08 -2.13
C LEU A 28 -8.33 -29.45 -2.61
N PHE A 29 -8.11 -30.70 -3.01
CA PHE A 29 -6.82 -31.15 -3.53
C PHE A 29 -6.48 -30.46 -4.86
N HIS A 30 -7.44 -30.30 -5.77
CA HIS A 30 -7.23 -29.62 -7.05
C HIS A 30 -7.02 -28.11 -6.89
N GLN A 31 -7.69 -27.47 -5.92
CA GLN A 31 -7.41 -26.08 -5.55
C GLN A 31 -6.00 -25.94 -4.96
N ASN A 32 -5.60 -26.86 -4.07
CA ASN A 32 -4.25 -26.89 -3.50
C ASN A 32 -3.16 -27.19 -4.55
N VAL A 33 -3.42 -28.05 -5.54
CA VAL A 33 -2.48 -28.35 -6.63
C VAL A 33 -2.29 -27.16 -7.55
N LEU A 34 -3.36 -26.49 -7.98
CA LEU A 34 -3.25 -25.25 -8.77
C LEU A 34 -2.52 -24.15 -7.99
N HIS A 35 -2.81 -24.03 -6.70
CA HIS A 35 -2.15 -23.10 -5.79
C HIS A 35 -0.64 -23.42 -5.62
N PHE A 36 -0.29 -24.71 -5.54
CA PHE A 36 1.10 -25.16 -5.43
C PHE A 36 1.89 -24.97 -6.74
N ASP A 37 1.29 -25.28 -7.89
CA ASP A 37 1.91 -25.06 -9.21
C ASP A 37 2.17 -23.57 -9.47
N PHE A 38 1.30 -22.71 -8.95
CA PHE A 38 1.41 -21.26 -9.07
C PHE A 38 2.61 -20.68 -8.30
N VAL A 39 2.77 -21.11 -7.04
CA VAL A 39 3.89 -20.69 -6.19
C VAL A 39 5.21 -21.28 -6.69
N ARG A 40 5.21 -22.53 -7.19
CA ARG A 40 6.42 -23.22 -7.66
C ARG A 40 7.03 -22.61 -8.92
N LYS A 41 6.21 -22.05 -9.82
CA LYS A 41 6.67 -21.43 -11.07
C LYS A 41 7.44 -20.13 -10.88
N ASN A 42 7.27 -19.47 -9.73
CA ASN A 42 7.96 -18.23 -9.41
C ASN A 42 8.98 -18.54 -8.30
N PRO A 43 10.27 -18.75 -8.60
CA PRO A 43 11.26 -19.09 -7.59
C PRO A 43 11.47 -17.94 -6.58
N VAL A 44 12.10 -18.24 -5.45
CA VAL A 44 12.58 -17.22 -4.51
C VAL A 44 13.63 -16.37 -5.22
N PRO A 45 13.57 -15.03 -5.17
CA PRO A 45 14.66 -14.18 -5.68
C PRO A 45 16.01 -14.65 -5.13
N GLU A 46 16.98 -14.89 -6.02
CA GLU A 46 18.30 -15.47 -5.67
C GLU A 46 19.02 -14.71 -4.53
N ARG A 47 18.74 -13.41 -4.43
CA ARG A 47 19.28 -12.52 -3.38
C ARG A 47 18.73 -12.80 -1.98
N LEU A 48 17.50 -13.32 -1.86
CA LEU A 48 16.93 -13.72 -0.58
C LEU A 48 17.49 -15.08 -0.10
N SER A 49 18.07 -15.87 -1.02
CA SER A 49 18.70 -17.16 -0.71
C SER A 49 20.22 -17.09 -0.46
N SER A 50 20.89 -16.00 -0.84
CA SER A 50 22.35 -15.89 -0.65
C SER A 50 22.71 -15.45 0.78
N SER A 51 23.60 -16.19 1.44
CA SER A 51 24.26 -15.74 2.66
C SER A 51 25.25 -14.62 2.32
N THR A 52 25.11 -13.49 2.98
CA THR A 52 25.85 -12.23 2.83
C THR A 52 27.33 -12.35 2.45
N GLY A 53 27.67 -11.78 1.30
CA GLY A 53 29.04 -11.48 0.88
C GLY A 53 29.06 -10.73 -0.45
N ASN A 54 29.07 -9.39 -0.40
CA ASN A 54 29.06 -8.42 -1.52
C ASN A 54 27.75 -8.30 -2.32
N CYS A 55 26.78 -7.54 -1.80
CA CYS A 55 25.75 -6.92 -2.62
C CYS A 55 25.87 -5.39 -2.52
N GLU A 56 25.42 -4.68 -3.57
CA GLU A 56 25.39 -3.22 -3.59
C GLU A 56 23.99 -2.72 -3.20
N PRO A 57 23.87 -1.69 -2.33
CA PRO A 57 22.60 -1.09 -1.95
C PRO A 57 21.78 -0.67 -3.17
N LYS A 58 20.51 -1.08 -3.19
CA LYS A 58 19.59 -0.68 -4.24
C LYS A 58 19.07 0.73 -4.03
N HIS A 59 19.05 1.51 -5.10
CA HIS A 59 18.57 2.89 -5.11
C HIS A 59 17.33 3.08 -5.98
N ASN A 60 17.06 2.17 -6.90
CA ASN A 60 15.90 2.23 -7.79
C ASN A 60 14.82 1.30 -7.25
N ILE A 61 13.75 1.86 -6.69
CA ILE A 61 12.65 1.12 -6.07
C ILE A 61 11.31 1.66 -6.56
N ALA A 62 10.45 0.77 -7.04
CA ALA A 62 9.07 1.06 -7.35
C ALA A 62 8.14 0.31 -6.39
N PHE A 63 7.42 1.08 -5.59
CA PHE A 63 6.50 0.58 -4.58
C PHE A 63 5.05 0.88 -4.97
N LEU A 64 4.29 -0.20 -5.23
CA LEU A 64 2.83 -0.11 -5.27
C LEU A 64 2.32 0.13 -3.84
N LYS A 65 2.01 1.38 -3.55
CA LYS A 65 1.41 1.77 -2.27
C LYS A 65 -0.09 1.40 -2.26
N THR A 66 -0.41 0.21 -1.78
CA THR A 66 -1.80 -0.26 -1.57
C THR A 66 -2.50 0.49 -0.43
N HIS A 67 -3.81 0.66 -0.52
CA HIS A 67 -4.60 1.35 0.50
C HIS A 67 -4.78 0.45 1.73
N LYS A 68 -4.55 1.04 2.92
CA LYS A 68 -4.83 0.43 4.23
C LYS A 68 -4.08 -0.88 4.57
N CYS A 69 -3.05 -1.21 3.81
CA CYS A 69 -2.16 -2.35 4.04
C CYS A 69 -0.87 -1.98 4.81
N ALA A 70 -0.95 -1.02 5.75
CA ALA A 70 0.23 -0.45 6.41
C ALA A 70 1.29 0.18 5.47
N SER A 71 0.93 0.45 4.22
CA SER A 71 1.82 0.96 3.16
C SER A 71 2.46 2.33 3.46
N SER A 72 1.87 3.17 4.31
CA SER A 72 2.49 4.42 4.77
C SER A 72 3.78 4.19 5.58
N ALA A 73 3.92 3.04 6.25
CA ALA A 73 5.15 2.67 6.95
C ALA A 73 6.29 2.44 5.95
N ILE A 74 6.02 1.62 4.93
CA ILE A 74 6.97 1.35 3.84
C ILE A 74 7.31 2.62 3.07
N GLN A 75 6.31 3.45 2.75
CA GLN A 75 6.54 4.74 2.11
C GLN A 75 7.48 5.62 2.94
N ASN A 76 7.30 5.69 4.26
CA ASN A 76 8.19 6.46 5.13
C ASN A 76 9.63 5.93 5.07
N ILE A 77 9.84 4.61 5.12
CA ILE A 77 11.16 3.98 4.95
C ILE A 77 11.80 4.44 3.64
N LEU A 78 11.11 4.30 2.51
CA LEU A 78 11.62 4.69 1.19
C LEU A 78 11.91 6.19 1.08
N PHE A 79 11.08 7.04 1.68
CA PHE A 79 11.29 8.49 1.73
C PHE A 79 12.51 8.86 2.56
N ARG A 80 12.72 8.22 3.72
CA ARG A 80 13.90 8.45 4.58
C ARG A 80 15.18 8.03 3.87
N TYR A 81 15.17 6.83 3.27
CA TYR A 81 16.32 6.32 2.52
C TYR A 81 16.65 7.24 1.35
N GLY A 82 15.68 7.54 0.48
CA GLY A 82 15.92 8.40 -0.68
C GLY A 82 16.30 9.84 -0.31
N PHE A 83 15.74 10.40 0.77
CA PHE A 83 16.17 11.71 1.27
C PHE A 83 17.64 11.71 1.71
N THR A 84 18.05 10.69 2.48
CA THR A 84 19.40 10.58 3.02
C THR A 84 20.44 10.34 1.92
N HIS A 85 20.06 9.57 0.89
CA HIS A 85 20.91 9.23 -0.25
C HIS A 85 20.75 10.20 -1.44
N LYS A 86 20.03 11.31 -1.27
CA LYS A 86 19.81 12.35 -2.30
C LYS A 86 19.23 11.79 -3.62
N LEU A 87 18.31 10.84 -3.50
CA LEU A 87 17.62 10.21 -4.63
C LEU A 87 16.44 11.04 -5.11
N HIS A 88 16.04 10.80 -6.36
CA HIS A 88 14.90 11.46 -6.99
C HIS A 88 13.63 10.62 -6.93
N PHE A 89 12.49 11.27 -6.78
CA PHE A 89 11.19 10.67 -6.53
C PHE A 89 10.21 11.00 -7.65
N ALA A 90 9.46 9.98 -8.07
CA ALA A 90 8.25 10.15 -8.88
C ALA A 90 7.14 10.73 -7.99
N LEU A 91 6.99 12.06 -8.00
CA LEU A 91 6.00 12.79 -7.17
C LEU A 91 5.06 13.62 -8.05
N PRO A 92 3.78 13.77 -7.67
CA PRO A 92 2.86 14.67 -8.35
C PRO A 92 3.23 16.13 -8.07
N SER A 93 2.94 17.03 -9.01
CA SER A 93 3.19 18.48 -8.83
C SER A 93 2.47 19.05 -7.60
N ILE A 94 1.29 18.51 -7.26
CA ILE A 94 0.44 18.90 -6.13
C ILE A 94 -0.18 17.65 -5.49
N GLY A 95 -0.39 17.68 -4.17
CA GLY A 95 -1.01 16.58 -3.43
C GLY A 95 -0.07 15.39 -3.21
N ASN A 96 -0.65 14.20 -3.07
CA ASN A 96 0.06 12.96 -2.73
C ASN A 96 -0.33 11.75 -3.61
N TYR A 97 -1.06 11.99 -4.70
CA TYR A 97 -1.45 10.95 -5.65
C TYR A 97 -0.93 11.29 -7.05
N LEU A 98 -0.32 10.32 -7.73
CA LEU A 98 -0.10 10.34 -9.18
C LEU A 98 -1.36 9.79 -9.86
N ARG A 99 -2.30 10.67 -10.20
CA ARG A 99 -3.56 10.29 -10.87
C ARG A 99 -4.13 11.41 -11.72
N GLU A 100 -4.73 11.07 -12.86
CA GLU A 100 -5.54 11.96 -13.70
C GLU A 100 -7.02 11.57 -13.65
N GLY A 101 -7.64 11.79 -12.49
CA GLY A 101 -8.98 11.29 -12.17
C GLY A 101 -8.93 10.07 -11.25
N LYS A 102 -10.09 9.68 -10.72
CA LYS A 102 -10.14 8.73 -9.59
C LYS A 102 -10.05 7.26 -10.01
N SER A 103 -10.40 6.96 -11.26
CA SER A 103 -10.48 5.58 -11.79
C SER A 103 -9.52 5.33 -12.96
N VAL A 104 -8.68 6.31 -13.29
CA VAL A 104 -7.73 6.21 -14.40
C VAL A 104 -6.45 5.51 -13.89
N PRO A 105 -5.98 4.44 -14.57
CA PRO A 105 -4.70 3.83 -14.25
C PRO A 105 -3.54 4.82 -14.32
N PHE A 106 -2.46 4.53 -13.61
CA PHE A 106 -1.24 5.32 -13.73
C PHE A 106 -0.74 5.36 -15.18
N HIS A 107 -0.24 6.51 -15.59
CA HIS A 107 0.40 6.73 -16.88
C HIS A 107 1.64 7.59 -16.68
N ALA A 108 2.71 7.32 -17.43
CA ALA A 108 4.01 7.96 -17.29
C ALA A 108 3.95 9.49 -17.44
N ASP A 109 3.00 9.98 -18.22
CA ASP A 109 2.85 11.40 -18.48
C ASP A 109 2.54 12.22 -17.21
N MET A 110 1.90 11.60 -16.21
CA MET A 110 1.64 12.18 -14.89
C MET A 110 2.92 12.59 -14.16
N VAL A 111 4.03 11.90 -14.43
CA VAL A 111 5.36 12.27 -13.93
C VAL A 111 6.05 13.18 -14.93
N SER A 112 5.95 12.91 -16.24
CA SER A 112 6.59 13.73 -17.30
C SER A 112 6.22 15.21 -17.27
N LYS A 113 5.00 15.52 -16.84
CA LYS A 113 4.47 16.89 -16.73
C LYS A 113 4.97 17.63 -15.48
N THR A 114 5.74 16.97 -14.61
CA THR A 114 6.23 17.58 -13.36
C THR A 114 7.51 18.38 -13.58
N PRO A 115 7.76 19.44 -12.78
CA PRO A 115 8.97 20.24 -12.89
C PRO A 115 10.28 19.44 -12.73
N TRP A 116 10.25 18.35 -11.97
CA TRP A 116 11.41 17.52 -11.62
C TRP A 116 11.58 16.27 -12.46
N HIS A 117 10.70 15.99 -13.43
CA HIS A 117 10.83 14.81 -14.30
C HIS A 117 12.23 14.66 -14.90
N ARG A 118 12.85 15.79 -15.30
CA ARG A 118 14.15 15.81 -15.99
C ARG A 118 15.33 15.38 -15.12
N LEU A 119 15.13 15.22 -13.81
CA LEU A 119 16.15 14.68 -12.92
C LEU A 119 16.32 13.16 -13.08
N GLY A 120 15.33 12.48 -13.67
CA GLY A 120 15.21 11.03 -13.54
C GLY A 120 14.51 10.64 -12.24
N GLN A 121 14.17 9.36 -12.11
CA GLN A 121 13.43 8.84 -10.96
C GLN A 121 14.16 7.62 -10.41
N ASN A 122 14.31 7.58 -9.09
CA ASN A 122 14.86 6.43 -8.37
C ASN A 122 13.78 5.79 -7.49
N ILE A 123 12.90 6.59 -6.88
CA ILE A 123 11.87 6.09 -5.96
C ILE A 123 10.47 6.43 -6.46
N PHE A 124 9.67 5.41 -6.72
CA PHE A 124 8.22 5.53 -6.92
C PHE A 124 7.52 4.99 -5.69
N ALA A 125 6.91 5.84 -4.86
CA ALA A 125 6.33 5.39 -3.58
C ALA A 125 5.12 6.21 -3.13
N VAL A 126 4.33 6.75 -4.07
CA VAL A 126 3.08 7.47 -3.78
C VAL A 126 1.88 6.70 -4.32
N HIS A 127 0.68 7.03 -3.84
CA HIS A 127 -0.51 6.36 -4.35
C HIS A 127 -0.74 6.70 -5.83
N THR A 128 -1.14 5.69 -6.58
CA THR A 128 -1.78 5.83 -7.89
C THR A 128 -3.27 5.52 -7.75
N SER A 129 -4.07 5.90 -8.73
CA SER A 129 -5.48 5.48 -8.74
C SER A 129 -5.61 3.98 -8.96
N LYS A 130 -4.85 3.43 -9.91
CA LYS A 130 -4.63 2.00 -10.11
C LYS A 130 -3.21 1.79 -10.64
N TRP A 131 -2.56 0.71 -10.24
CA TRP A 131 -1.23 0.35 -10.72
C TRP A 131 -1.24 0.07 -12.22
N ASN A 132 -0.13 0.40 -12.88
CA ASN A 132 0.13 0.03 -14.27
C ASN A 132 1.63 -0.22 -14.41
N HIS A 133 2.03 -1.49 -14.31
CA HIS A 133 3.44 -1.89 -14.23
C HIS A 133 4.25 -1.37 -15.42
N GLN A 134 3.73 -1.50 -16.65
CA GLN A 134 4.41 -1.05 -17.87
C GLN A 134 4.67 0.46 -17.88
N GLN A 135 3.72 1.25 -17.37
CA GLN A 135 3.86 2.71 -17.27
C GLN A 135 4.81 3.13 -16.15
N VAL A 136 4.91 2.36 -15.07
CA VAL A 136 5.94 2.60 -14.04
C VAL A 136 7.32 2.23 -14.57
N MET A 137 7.44 1.07 -15.24
CA MET A 137 8.70 0.61 -15.84
C MET A 137 9.26 1.60 -16.87
N SER A 138 8.41 2.29 -17.62
CA SER A 138 8.89 3.25 -18.64
C SER A 138 9.53 4.52 -18.07
N ILE A 139 9.34 4.83 -16.78
CA ILE A 139 9.96 6.00 -16.12
C ILE A 139 11.03 5.63 -15.09
N MET A 140 11.16 4.35 -14.78
CA MET A 140 12.09 3.84 -13.79
C MET A 140 13.32 3.20 -14.48
N PRO A 141 14.51 3.23 -13.85
CA PRO A 141 15.70 2.55 -14.39
C PRO A 141 15.52 1.02 -14.52
N ASN A 142 16.24 0.39 -15.44
CA ASN A 142 16.11 -1.04 -15.73
C ASN A 142 16.42 -1.97 -14.53
N ASP A 143 17.22 -1.53 -13.57
CA ASP A 143 17.58 -2.31 -12.38
C ASP A 143 16.66 -2.04 -11.18
N THR A 144 15.48 -1.47 -11.42
CA THR A 144 14.47 -1.17 -10.40
C THR A 144 13.97 -2.43 -9.73
N VAL A 145 13.90 -2.37 -8.39
CA VAL A 145 13.24 -3.39 -7.57
C VAL A 145 11.77 -3.02 -7.37
N TYR A 146 10.86 -3.92 -7.71
CA TYR A 146 9.42 -3.74 -7.61
C TYR A 146 8.89 -4.41 -6.35
N ILE A 147 8.27 -3.62 -5.48
CA ILE A 147 7.73 -4.12 -4.21
C ILE A 147 6.30 -3.66 -4.00
N THR A 148 5.56 -4.40 -3.19
CA THR A 148 4.22 -4.02 -2.73
C THR A 148 3.95 -4.63 -1.35
N ILE A 149 2.80 -4.32 -0.77
CA ILE A 149 2.34 -4.88 0.49
C ILE A 149 0.85 -5.19 0.41
N VAL A 150 0.45 -6.34 0.94
CA VAL A 150 -0.96 -6.76 1.04
C VAL A 150 -1.34 -6.97 2.50
N ARG A 151 -2.64 -7.10 2.75
CA ARG A 151 -3.23 -7.26 4.09
C ARG A 151 -4.46 -8.14 4.00
N GLU A 152 -4.81 -8.83 5.08
CA GLU A 152 -6.04 -9.60 5.15
C GLU A 152 -7.26 -8.72 4.75
N PRO A 153 -8.07 -9.13 3.75
CA PRO A 153 -9.07 -8.27 3.12
C PRO A 153 -10.16 -7.74 4.07
N THR A 154 -10.58 -8.55 5.03
CA THR A 154 -11.63 -8.19 6.00
C THR A 154 -11.16 -7.07 6.92
N ASP A 155 -9.95 -7.24 7.47
CA ASP A 155 -9.25 -6.30 8.33
C ASP A 155 -8.86 -5.01 7.58
N LEU A 156 -8.53 -5.13 6.29
CA LEU A 156 -8.30 -4.00 5.40
C LEU A 156 -9.58 -3.18 5.25
N PHE A 157 -10.71 -3.82 4.92
CA PHE A 157 -11.97 -3.14 4.66
C PHE A 157 -12.52 -2.45 5.92
N GLU A 158 -12.45 -3.10 7.09
CA GLU A 158 -12.77 -2.46 8.37
C GLU A 158 -11.90 -1.22 8.60
N SER A 159 -10.60 -1.34 8.31
CA SER A 159 -9.67 -0.22 8.43
C SER A 159 -9.97 0.91 7.46
N LEU A 160 -10.37 0.58 6.23
CA LEU A 160 -10.75 1.54 5.21
C LEU A 160 -12.01 2.29 5.62
N PHE A 161 -13.07 1.56 5.94
CA PHE A 161 -14.38 2.08 6.29
C PHE A 161 -14.31 3.09 7.42
N THR A 162 -13.59 2.76 8.50
CA THR A 162 -13.41 3.69 9.62
C THR A 162 -12.48 4.85 9.29
N TYR A 163 -11.37 4.60 8.60
CA TYR A 163 -10.40 5.66 8.30
C TYR A 163 -10.99 6.76 7.43
N THR A 164 -11.86 6.40 6.48
CA THR A 164 -12.53 7.34 5.59
C THR A 164 -13.86 7.84 6.12
N GLU A 165 -14.18 7.58 7.40
CA GLU A 165 -15.42 7.98 8.07
C GLU A 165 -16.67 7.62 7.25
N MET A 166 -16.67 6.46 6.58
CA MET A 166 -17.75 6.08 5.66
C MET A 166 -19.11 6.05 6.36
N GLU A 167 -19.15 5.63 7.62
CA GLU A 167 -20.37 5.67 8.43
C GLU A 167 -21.01 7.06 8.47
N LYS A 168 -20.19 8.10 8.67
CA LYS A 168 -20.66 9.49 8.74
C LYS A 168 -21.11 10.00 7.38
N HIS A 169 -20.41 9.64 6.31
CA HIS A 169 -20.72 10.09 4.95
C HIS A 169 -21.92 9.37 4.33
N LEU A 170 -22.11 8.10 4.67
CA LEU A 170 -23.16 7.25 4.11
C LEU A 170 -24.36 7.09 5.06
N HIS A 171 -24.25 7.62 6.28
CA HIS A 171 -25.23 7.44 7.36
C HIS A 171 -25.59 5.97 7.59
N LYS A 172 -24.61 5.07 7.46
CA LYS A 172 -24.80 3.62 7.53
C LYS A 172 -23.65 2.97 8.29
N LYS A 173 -23.97 2.22 9.35
CA LYS A 173 -22.98 1.47 10.15
C LYS A 173 -22.30 0.38 9.32
N LEU A 174 -21.10 -0.03 9.73
CA LEU A 174 -20.31 -1.06 9.03
C LEU A 174 -21.10 -2.36 8.80
N GLU A 175 -21.74 -2.91 9.84
CA GLU A 175 -22.55 -4.14 9.73
C GLU A 175 -23.65 -3.98 8.66
N SER A 176 -24.49 -2.95 8.78
CA SER A 176 -25.55 -2.68 7.80
C SER A 176 -24.99 -2.43 6.39
N TYR A 177 -23.81 -1.81 6.26
CA TYR A 177 -23.17 -1.62 4.96
C TYR A 177 -22.79 -2.97 4.33
N ILE A 178 -22.19 -3.87 5.11
CA ILE A 178 -21.81 -5.20 4.64
C ILE A 178 -23.04 -5.98 4.15
N HIS A 179 -24.13 -5.97 4.91
CA HIS A 179 -25.36 -6.67 4.53
C HIS A 179 -26.08 -6.03 3.34
N ASP A 180 -26.32 -4.71 3.40
CA ASP A 180 -27.25 -4.05 2.48
C ASP A 180 -26.63 -3.67 1.14
N VAL A 181 -25.31 -3.47 1.06
CA VAL A 181 -24.66 -2.88 -0.12
C VAL A 181 -24.14 -3.99 -1.05
N PRO A 182 -24.66 -4.10 -2.28
CA PRO A 182 -24.14 -5.03 -3.28
C PRO A 182 -22.66 -4.78 -3.61
N VAL A 183 -21.93 -5.84 -3.95
CA VAL A 183 -20.47 -5.78 -4.24
C VAL A 183 -20.14 -4.90 -5.46
N ASP A 184 -21.06 -4.83 -6.41
CA ASP A 184 -21.03 -4.05 -7.65
C ASP A 184 -21.54 -2.62 -7.49
N SER A 185 -21.90 -2.20 -6.26
CA SER A 185 -22.29 -0.82 -5.99
C SER A 185 -21.15 0.14 -6.35
N PRO A 186 -21.48 1.36 -6.81
CA PRO A 186 -20.48 2.37 -7.13
C PRO A 186 -19.50 2.57 -5.97
N ARG A 187 -18.21 2.60 -6.29
CA ARG A 187 -17.16 2.78 -5.30
C ARG A 187 -17.32 4.09 -4.54
N PHE A 188 -17.08 4.06 -3.23
CA PHE A 188 -17.03 5.26 -2.40
C PHE A 188 -15.95 6.22 -2.93
N TYR A 189 -16.34 7.47 -3.12
CA TYR A 189 -15.55 8.48 -3.85
C TYR A 189 -15.03 8.04 -5.24
N LYS A 190 -15.61 7.02 -5.89
CA LYS A 190 -15.19 6.44 -7.18
C LYS A 190 -13.88 5.64 -7.19
N PHE A 191 -13.31 5.30 -6.02
CA PHE A 191 -12.09 4.48 -5.97
C PHE A 191 -12.03 3.51 -4.78
N LEU A 192 -12.82 3.73 -3.72
CA LEU A 192 -12.82 2.89 -2.52
C LEU A 192 -13.96 1.88 -2.53
N GLY A 193 -13.69 0.60 -2.27
CA GLY A 193 -14.74 -0.42 -2.23
C GLY A 193 -14.29 -1.73 -1.60
N PHE A 194 -15.11 -2.78 -1.74
CA PHE A 194 -14.89 -4.09 -1.12
C PHE A 194 -13.55 -4.73 -1.51
N ASN A 195 -13.29 -4.86 -2.82
CA ASN A 195 -12.05 -5.41 -3.36
C ASN A 195 -11.06 -4.28 -3.64
N GLN A 196 -10.40 -3.77 -2.59
CA GLN A 196 -9.53 -2.61 -2.68
C GLN A 196 -8.11 -2.96 -3.14
N MET A 197 -7.56 -4.10 -2.73
CA MET A 197 -6.24 -4.51 -3.21
C MET A 197 -6.28 -4.82 -4.70
N THR A 198 -7.24 -5.62 -5.15
CA THR A 198 -7.42 -5.94 -6.57
C THR A 198 -7.57 -4.68 -7.42
N TRP A 199 -8.30 -3.67 -6.92
CA TRP A 199 -8.36 -2.34 -7.53
C TRP A 199 -6.98 -1.67 -7.61
N ASP A 200 -6.27 -1.61 -6.49
CA ASP A 200 -4.95 -0.97 -6.42
C ASP A 200 -3.94 -1.62 -7.38
N PHE A 201 -4.00 -2.94 -7.56
CA PHE A 201 -3.15 -3.71 -8.48
C PHE A 201 -3.44 -3.46 -9.97
N GLY A 202 -4.50 -2.73 -10.33
CA GLY A 202 -4.75 -2.38 -11.73
C GLY A 202 -6.12 -2.76 -12.27
N MET A 203 -6.91 -3.56 -11.54
CA MET A 203 -8.11 -4.20 -12.08
C MET A 203 -9.11 -3.17 -12.62
N PRO A 204 -9.55 -3.30 -13.89
CA PRO A 204 -10.69 -2.55 -14.40
C PRO A 204 -11.96 -2.84 -13.60
N GLU A 205 -12.81 -1.83 -13.39
CA GLU A 205 -13.99 -1.95 -12.53
C GLU A 205 -14.95 -3.02 -13.06
N GLU A 206 -15.11 -3.07 -14.38
CA GLU A 206 -15.93 -4.03 -15.11
C GLU A 206 -15.40 -5.48 -15.05
N GLN A 207 -14.12 -5.67 -14.69
CA GLN A 207 -13.51 -7.00 -14.55
C GLN A 207 -13.37 -7.43 -13.08
N MET A 208 -13.79 -6.60 -12.11
CA MET A 208 -13.56 -6.83 -10.68
C MET A 208 -14.11 -8.18 -10.18
N ASN A 209 -15.25 -8.61 -10.73
CA ASN A 209 -15.91 -9.87 -10.35
C ASN A 209 -15.60 -11.02 -11.33
N ASN A 210 -14.75 -10.81 -12.34
CA ASN A 210 -14.34 -11.85 -13.27
C ASN A 210 -13.12 -12.60 -12.71
N MET A 211 -13.36 -13.75 -12.06
CA MET A 211 -12.28 -14.52 -11.43
C MET A 211 -11.21 -15.02 -12.40
N THR A 212 -11.49 -15.14 -13.70
CA THR A 212 -10.45 -15.44 -14.69
C THR A 212 -9.51 -14.26 -14.86
N ALA A 213 -10.04 -13.03 -14.94
CA ALA A 213 -9.23 -11.82 -15.00
C ALA A 213 -8.45 -11.59 -13.71
N VAL A 214 -9.06 -11.84 -12.54
CA VAL A 214 -8.38 -11.76 -11.23
C VAL A 214 -7.20 -12.73 -11.16
N LYS A 215 -7.40 -13.99 -11.59
CA LYS A 215 -6.31 -14.97 -11.64
C LYS A 215 -5.16 -14.46 -12.51
N LEU A 216 -5.46 -14.04 -13.75
CA LEU A 216 -4.47 -13.49 -14.68
C LEU A 216 -3.68 -12.31 -14.09
N LEU A 217 -4.37 -11.37 -13.43
CA LEU A 217 -3.73 -10.25 -12.74
C LEU A 217 -2.76 -10.72 -11.66
N VAL A 218 -3.15 -11.71 -10.85
CA VAL A 218 -2.30 -12.27 -9.80
C VAL A 218 -1.10 -13.02 -10.41
N GLU A 219 -1.28 -13.71 -11.55
CA GLU A 219 -0.16 -14.39 -12.26
C GLU A 219 0.88 -13.40 -12.77
N GLN A 220 0.41 -12.31 -13.38
CA GLN A 220 1.27 -11.21 -13.81
C GLN A 220 1.99 -10.59 -12.62
N ALA A 221 1.26 -10.26 -11.55
CA ALA A 221 1.83 -9.62 -10.37
C ALA A 221 2.90 -10.49 -9.68
N LEU A 222 2.77 -11.82 -9.66
CA LEU A 222 3.83 -12.70 -9.13
C LEU A 222 5.15 -12.59 -9.90
N SER A 223 5.10 -12.30 -11.20
CA SER A 223 6.28 -12.12 -12.03
C SER A 223 6.81 -10.68 -12.04
N GLU A 224 5.95 -9.71 -11.73
CA GLU A 224 6.26 -8.27 -11.80
C GLU A 224 6.85 -7.73 -10.49
N PHE A 225 6.51 -8.32 -9.34
CA PHE A 225 6.96 -7.87 -8.03
C PHE A 225 8.03 -8.80 -7.46
N ASP A 226 9.19 -8.24 -7.14
CA ASP A 226 10.30 -8.95 -6.48
C ASP A 226 9.95 -9.34 -5.04
N LEU A 227 9.12 -8.55 -4.36
CA LEU A 227 8.61 -8.86 -3.03
C LEU A 227 7.22 -8.27 -2.80
N VAL A 228 6.29 -9.14 -2.40
CA VAL A 228 4.98 -8.78 -1.87
C VAL A 228 4.98 -9.03 -0.36
N MET A 229 5.03 -7.95 0.41
CA MET A 229 5.03 -7.99 1.87
C MET A 229 3.64 -8.30 2.44
N ILE A 230 3.59 -8.84 3.67
CA ILE A 230 2.34 -9.12 4.39
C ILE A 230 2.26 -8.22 5.62
N ALA A 231 1.23 -7.38 5.70
CA ALA A 231 1.09 -6.39 6.77
C ALA A 231 1.02 -7.00 8.18
N GLU A 232 0.41 -8.18 8.30
CA GLU A 232 0.31 -8.97 9.54
C GLU A 232 1.67 -9.54 9.99
N ARG A 233 2.61 -9.67 9.05
CA ARG A 233 3.97 -10.20 9.25
C ARG A 233 5.00 -9.11 8.94
N MET A 234 4.77 -7.90 9.47
CA MET A 234 5.57 -6.72 9.16
C MET A 234 7.06 -6.91 9.50
N ASP A 235 7.40 -7.50 10.65
CA ASP A 235 8.81 -7.65 11.04
C ASP A 235 9.55 -8.60 10.07
N GLU A 236 8.93 -9.73 9.69
CA GLU A 236 9.46 -10.62 8.64
C GLU A 236 9.55 -9.92 7.28
N SER A 237 8.54 -9.11 6.95
CA SER A 237 8.50 -8.33 5.70
C SER A 237 9.66 -7.33 5.63
N LEU A 238 9.99 -6.66 6.73
CA LEU A 238 11.08 -5.69 6.81
C LEU A 238 12.45 -6.37 6.73
N VAL A 239 12.62 -7.53 7.37
CA VAL A 239 13.86 -8.33 7.22
C VAL A 239 14.06 -8.72 5.76
N LEU A 240 13.05 -9.32 5.12
CA LEU A 240 13.15 -9.69 3.70
C LEU A 240 13.38 -8.48 2.79
N LEU A 241 12.74 -7.34 3.07
CA LEU A 241 12.97 -6.10 2.34
C LEU A 241 14.42 -5.61 2.46
N SER A 242 14.99 -5.68 3.67
CA SER A 242 16.39 -5.33 3.94
C SER A 242 17.36 -6.12 3.07
N HIS A 243 17.18 -7.46 3.01
CA HIS A 243 18.03 -8.33 2.19
C HIS A 243 17.82 -8.13 0.69
N LEU A 244 16.56 -7.98 0.25
CA LEU A 244 16.25 -7.74 -1.16
C LEU A 244 16.93 -6.47 -1.69
N LEU A 245 16.93 -5.41 -0.88
CA LEU A 245 17.50 -4.11 -1.25
C LEU A 245 18.98 -3.97 -0.91
N CYS A 246 19.58 -4.98 -0.27
CA CYS A 246 20.94 -4.90 0.27
C CYS A 246 21.12 -3.69 1.21
N TRP A 247 20.13 -3.48 2.07
CA TRP A 247 20.15 -2.45 3.11
C TRP A 247 20.45 -3.08 4.46
N SER A 248 20.96 -2.28 5.39
CA SER A 248 21.06 -2.68 6.78
C SER A 248 19.69 -2.60 7.47
N LEU A 249 19.52 -3.34 8.57
CA LEU A 249 18.25 -3.33 9.32
C LEU A 249 17.89 -1.93 9.84
N GLU A 250 18.88 -1.07 10.09
CA GLU A 250 18.70 0.33 10.51
C GLU A 250 17.95 1.17 9.46
N GLU A 251 18.10 0.88 8.17
CA GLU A 251 17.45 1.63 7.09
C GLU A 251 15.95 1.32 7.01
N VAL A 252 15.57 0.07 7.31
CA VAL A 252 14.18 -0.40 7.27
C VAL A 252 13.40 -0.19 8.57
N LEU A 253 14.00 0.47 9.58
CA LEU A 253 13.32 0.75 10.84
C LEU A 253 12.05 1.57 10.62
N VAL A 254 10.96 1.16 11.26
CA VAL A 254 9.73 1.95 11.28
C VAL A 254 9.34 2.21 12.72
N LEU A 255 8.94 3.45 13.01
CA LEU A 255 8.13 3.68 14.19
C LEU A 255 6.81 2.93 13.93
N LYS A 256 6.27 2.22 14.92
CA LYS A 256 4.94 1.58 14.82
C LYS A 256 3.85 2.69 14.81
N ILE A 257 3.81 3.47 13.73
CA ILE A 257 3.08 4.73 13.54
C ILE A 257 1.56 4.49 13.46
N ASN A 258 1.13 3.28 13.09
CA ASN A 258 -0.25 2.99 12.75
C ASN A 258 -0.85 1.80 13.50
N ALA A 259 -0.30 1.42 14.66
CA ALA A 259 -1.01 0.51 15.55
C ALA A 259 -2.26 1.24 16.06
N ARG A 260 -3.38 1.05 15.33
CA ARG A 260 -4.69 1.63 15.63
C ARG A 260 -4.97 1.43 17.12
N ASN A 261 -5.33 2.52 17.80
CA ASN A 261 -5.78 2.43 19.18
C ASN A 261 -6.91 1.38 19.24
N LYS A 262 -6.79 0.38 20.12
CA LYS A 262 -7.75 -0.73 20.21
C LYS A 262 -9.19 -0.23 20.39
N GLU A 263 -9.34 0.94 21.00
CA GLU A 263 -10.61 1.66 21.19
C GLU A 263 -11.36 1.98 19.89
N HIS A 264 -10.65 2.09 18.76
CA HIS A 264 -11.27 2.38 17.48
C HIS A 264 -11.59 1.13 16.64
N LYS A 265 -11.12 -0.08 16.99
CA LYS A 265 -11.48 -1.27 16.20
C LYS A 265 -12.97 -1.56 16.40
N THR A 266 -13.75 -1.50 15.32
CA THR A 266 -15.15 -1.92 15.39
C THR A 266 -15.18 -3.45 15.43
N SER A 267 -15.78 -4.01 16.49
CA SER A 267 -16.00 -5.46 16.55
C SER A 267 -17.05 -5.82 15.50
N MET A 268 -16.68 -6.67 14.55
CA MET A 268 -17.56 -7.19 13.51
C MET A 268 -18.13 -8.55 13.93
N SER A 269 -19.41 -8.80 13.67
CA SER A 269 -20.03 -10.11 13.90
C SER A 269 -19.41 -11.19 13.01
N GLU A 270 -19.39 -12.44 13.47
CA GLU A 270 -18.89 -13.56 12.65
C GLU A 270 -19.71 -13.74 11.36
N GLU A 271 -21.02 -13.47 11.42
CA GLU A 271 -21.89 -13.48 10.25
C GLU A 271 -21.46 -12.43 9.20
N SER A 272 -21.25 -11.17 9.64
CA SER A 272 -20.76 -10.11 8.76
C SER A 272 -19.38 -10.43 8.17
N LYS A 273 -18.49 -11.09 8.91
CA LYS A 273 -17.19 -11.51 8.38
C LYS A 273 -17.34 -12.53 7.24
N ILE A 274 -18.27 -13.48 7.35
CA ILE A 274 -18.54 -14.47 6.30
C ILE A 274 -19.08 -13.77 5.04
N ILE A 275 -20.09 -12.91 5.19
CA ILE A 275 -20.69 -12.17 4.08
C ILE A 275 -19.66 -11.25 3.41
N LEU A 276 -18.84 -10.57 4.22
CA LEU A 276 -17.81 -9.69 3.72
C LEU A 276 -16.75 -10.48 2.95
N ARG A 277 -16.31 -11.64 3.46
CA ARG A 277 -15.38 -12.54 2.77
C ARG A 277 -15.91 -12.99 1.41
N GLU A 278 -17.20 -13.33 1.32
CA GLU A 278 -17.84 -13.68 0.03
C GLU A 278 -17.80 -12.51 -0.96
N LYS A 279 -18.16 -11.29 -0.51
CA LYS A 279 -18.08 -10.07 -1.34
C LYS A 279 -16.64 -9.71 -1.73
N GLN A 280 -15.66 -10.15 -0.95
CA GLN A 280 -14.23 -9.89 -1.15
C GLN A 280 -13.48 -11.05 -1.82
N THR A 281 -14.19 -11.95 -2.53
CA THR A 281 -13.58 -13.12 -3.17
C THR A 281 -12.32 -12.77 -4.00
N PRO A 282 -12.29 -11.71 -4.84
CA PRO A 282 -11.08 -11.29 -5.54
C PRO A 282 -9.89 -10.96 -4.62
N ASP A 283 -10.10 -10.12 -3.60
CA ASP A 283 -9.03 -9.72 -2.67
C ASP A 283 -8.54 -10.90 -1.82
N HIS A 284 -9.43 -11.81 -1.42
CA HIS A 284 -9.04 -13.03 -0.71
C HIS A 284 -8.19 -13.95 -1.57
N PHE A 285 -8.57 -14.17 -2.83
CA PHE A 285 -7.77 -14.98 -3.75
C PHE A 285 -6.37 -14.38 -3.92
N LEU A 286 -6.26 -13.07 -4.11
CA LEU A 286 -5.00 -12.35 -4.22
C LEU A 286 -4.15 -12.51 -2.93
N TYR A 287 -4.76 -12.29 -1.77
CA TYR A 287 -4.08 -12.38 -0.48
C TYR A 287 -3.58 -13.79 -0.17
N ASP A 288 -4.42 -14.81 -0.35
CA ASP A 288 -4.08 -16.20 -0.01
C ASP A 288 -2.85 -16.68 -0.82
N ILE A 289 -2.80 -16.32 -2.10
CA ILE A 289 -1.69 -16.64 -3.00
C ILE A 289 -0.39 -15.93 -2.58
N PHE A 290 -0.44 -14.62 -2.30
CA PHE A 290 0.75 -13.90 -1.86
C PHE A 290 1.20 -14.31 -0.46
N SER A 291 0.28 -14.66 0.44
CA SER A 291 0.58 -15.21 1.76
C SER A 291 1.35 -16.53 1.63
N ALA A 292 0.92 -17.44 0.76
CA ALA A 292 1.60 -18.71 0.55
C ALA A 292 2.97 -18.56 -0.15
N LYS A 293 3.08 -17.61 -1.10
CA LYS A 293 4.37 -17.23 -1.68
C LYS A 293 5.30 -16.69 -0.60
N PHE A 294 4.80 -15.84 0.30
CA PHE A 294 5.56 -15.28 1.41
C PHE A 294 6.01 -16.36 2.41
N ASP A 295 5.18 -17.35 2.72
CA ASP A 295 5.60 -18.52 3.50
C ASP A 295 6.81 -19.21 2.88
N SER A 296 6.82 -19.39 1.56
CA SER A 296 7.94 -19.99 0.84
C SER A 296 9.21 -19.11 0.89
N LEU A 297 9.07 -17.78 0.88
CA LEU A 297 10.18 -16.85 1.06
C LEU A 297 10.79 -16.96 2.47
N VAL A 298 9.96 -17.06 3.50
CA VAL A 298 10.40 -17.22 4.89
C VAL A 298 11.08 -18.57 5.12
N GLU A 299 10.54 -19.67 4.54
CA GLU A 299 11.23 -20.96 4.56
C GLU A 299 12.59 -20.90 3.87
N GLY A 300 12.63 -20.32 2.66
CA GLY A 300 13.86 -20.20 1.87
C GLY A 300 14.93 -19.32 2.54
N PHE A 301 14.52 -18.28 3.25
CA PHE A 301 15.41 -17.44 4.06
C PHE A 301 15.94 -18.17 5.30
N GLY A 302 15.15 -19.11 5.84
CA GLY A 302 15.45 -19.92 7.02
C GLY A 302 14.84 -19.35 8.30
N ARG A 303 13.96 -20.12 8.93
CA ARG A 303 13.21 -19.70 10.14
C ARG A 303 14.09 -19.30 11.33
N HIS A 304 15.21 -19.98 11.53
CA HIS A 304 16.14 -19.66 12.62
C HIS A 304 16.81 -18.30 12.40
N ARG A 305 17.35 -18.08 11.20
CA ARG A 305 17.93 -16.79 10.79
C ARG A 305 16.89 -15.67 10.86
N MET A 306 15.67 -15.91 10.35
CA MET A 306 14.56 -14.96 10.43
C MET A 306 14.30 -14.53 11.88
N THR A 307 14.25 -15.49 12.81
CA THR A 307 14.02 -15.21 14.23
C THR A 307 15.13 -14.32 14.83
N GLN A 308 16.39 -14.58 14.48
CA GLN A 308 17.53 -13.79 14.93
C GLN A 308 17.48 -12.35 14.40
N GLU A 309 17.22 -12.19 13.11
CA GLU A 309 17.16 -10.87 12.48
C GLU A 309 15.94 -10.05 12.93
N ILE A 310 14.81 -10.69 13.22
CA ILE A 310 13.66 -10.01 13.84
C ILE A 310 14.01 -9.52 15.24
N ALA A 311 14.70 -10.34 16.05
CA ALA A 311 15.11 -9.93 17.39
C ALA A 311 16.04 -8.70 17.33
N GLU A 312 16.97 -8.68 16.36
CA GLU A 312 17.85 -7.53 16.14
C GLU A 312 17.09 -6.31 15.63
N LEU A 313 16.18 -6.48 14.66
CA LEU A 313 15.33 -5.41 14.16
C LEU A 313 14.52 -4.76 15.30
N GLN A 314 13.90 -5.56 16.15
CA GLN A 314 13.13 -5.08 17.30
C GLN A 314 14.02 -4.34 18.31
N ARG A 315 15.22 -4.85 18.59
CA ARG A 315 16.21 -4.18 19.44
C ARG A 315 16.58 -2.80 18.89
N LEU A 316 16.87 -2.71 17.59
CA LEU A 316 17.19 -1.45 16.91
C LEU A 316 16.00 -0.46 16.92
N GLN A 317 14.76 -0.94 16.77
CA GLN A 317 13.57 -0.11 16.88
C GLN A 317 13.40 0.47 18.29
N ASP A 318 13.66 -0.33 19.33
CA ASP A 318 13.59 0.13 20.72
C ASP A 318 14.67 1.18 21.02
N ASP A 319 15.89 0.99 20.51
CA ASP A 319 16.97 1.96 20.65
C ASP A 319 16.64 3.27 19.93
N LEU A 320 16.07 3.19 18.72
CA LEU A 320 15.59 4.36 17.99
C LEU A 320 14.53 5.14 18.77
N LEU A 321 13.55 4.44 19.36
CA LEU A 321 12.49 5.06 20.17
C LEU A 321 13.06 5.84 21.35
N LYS A 322 14.04 5.27 22.05
CA LYS A 322 14.75 5.90 23.16
C LYS A 322 15.59 7.09 22.69
N HIS A 323 16.43 6.90 21.68
CA HIS A 323 17.33 7.92 21.13
C HIS A 323 16.58 9.14 20.60
N CYS A 324 15.48 8.92 19.89
CA CYS A 324 14.66 9.99 19.34
C CYS A 324 13.69 10.62 20.35
N ASN A 325 13.57 10.04 21.55
CA ASN A 325 12.60 10.40 22.58
C ASN A 325 11.21 10.63 21.96
N VAL A 326 10.71 9.59 21.29
CA VAL A 326 9.47 9.66 20.50
C VAL A 326 8.27 9.69 21.43
N ILE A 327 7.52 10.79 21.37
CA ILE A 327 6.30 10.98 22.17
C ILE A 327 5.09 10.80 21.26
N LYS A 328 4.22 9.88 21.62
CA LYS A 328 2.90 9.69 21.00
C LYS A 328 1.93 10.77 21.48
N LYS A 329 1.24 11.44 20.55
CA LYS A 329 0.27 12.51 20.84
C LYS A 329 -1.03 12.30 20.07
N LYS A 330 -2.15 12.72 20.64
CA LYS A 330 -3.42 12.74 19.92
C LYS A 330 -3.35 13.74 18.76
N PRO A 331 -4.13 13.56 17.67
CA PRO A 331 -3.99 14.37 16.46
C PRO A 331 -4.26 15.86 16.64
N LYS A 332 -5.12 16.21 17.61
CA LYS A 332 -5.41 17.59 18.00
C LYS A 332 -4.22 18.29 18.68
N ASP A 333 -3.33 17.53 19.32
CA ASP A 333 -2.24 18.03 20.15
C ASP A 333 -0.90 18.09 19.39
N ILE A 334 -0.90 17.64 18.12
CA ILE A 334 0.26 17.67 17.24
C ILE A 334 0.13 18.76 16.16
N LYS A 335 1.23 19.47 15.92
CA LYS A 335 1.29 20.60 14.99
C LYS A 335 2.45 20.43 14.00
N GLY A 336 2.41 21.21 12.93
CA GLY A 336 3.51 21.29 11.96
C GLY A 336 3.72 20.01 11.16
N SER A 337 4.99 19.68 10.87
CA SER A 337 5.39 18.60 9.96
C SER A 337 5.01 17.19 10.42
N ASN A 338 4.60 17.05 11.67
CA ASN A 338 4.28 15.75 12.25
C ASN A 338 2.76 15.51 12.32
N LYS A 339 1.93 16.50 11.97
CA LYS A 339 0.48 16.38 12.04
C LYS A 339 -0.04 15.39 10.99
N PRO A 340 -0.68 14.27 11.40
CA PRO A 340 -1.33 13.35 10.47
C PRO A 340 -2.49 14.03 9.75
N TRP A 341 -2.82 13.51 8.56
CA TRP A 341 -3.96 14.03 7.81
C TRP A 341 -5.31 13.67 8.46
N SER A 342 -5.41 12.46 9.01
CA SER A 342 -6.61 11.98 9.70
C SER A 342 -6.54 12.23 11.20
N ASN A 343 -7.65 12.68 11.80
CA ASN A 343 -7.79 12.81 13.25
C ASN A 343 -7.94 11.46 13.97
N MET A 344 -7.98 10.35 13.23
CA MET A 344 -8.12 8.98 13.74
C MET A 344 -6.76 8.27 13.90
N VAL A 345 -5.66 8.91 13.51
CA VAL A 345 -4.31 8.35 13.56
C VAL A 345 -3.46 9.20 14.47
N ASP A 346 -2.94 8.64 15.55
CA ASP A 346 -2.06 9.35 16.48
C ASP A 346 -0.83 9.94 15.77
N GLY A 347 -0.43 11.12 16.22
CA GLY A 347 0.78 11.78 15.76
C GLY A 347 1.97 11.46 16.66
N TYR A 348 3.18 11.62 16.14
CA TYR A 348 4.41 11.39 16.90
C TYR A 348 5.32 12.59 16.81
N GLN A 349 6.01 12.90 17.89
CA GLN A 349 6.99 13.97 17.93
C GLN A 349 8.28 13.45 18.53
N ALA A 350 9.38 13.57 17.79
CA ALA A 350 10.70 13.43 18.33
C ALA A 350 11.08 14.73 19.06
N SER A 351 11.71 14.59 20.23
CA SER A 351 12.24 15.72 21.01
C SER A 351 13.75 15.69 21.14
N SER A 352 14.40 14.72 20.49
CA SER A 352 15.86 14.64 20.38
C SER A 352 16.44 15.78 19.55
N ASN A 353 17.68 16.17 19.87
CA ASN A 353 18.47 17.14 19.11
C ASN A 353 18.99 16.56 17.78
N ASP A 354 18.87 15.25 17.56
CA ASP A 354 19.20 14.62 16.29
C ASP A 354 18.16 14.96 15.22
N SER A 355 18.57 15.76 14.25
CA SER A 355 17.72 16.17 13.11
C SER A 355 17.15 14.99 12.31
N LYS A 356 17.81 13.82 12.30
CA LYS A 356 17.33 12.61 11.61
C LYS A 356 16.08 12.03 12.26
N CYS A 357 15.93 12.18 13.57
CA CYS A 357 14.73 11.73 14.29
C CYS A 357 13.45 12.39 13.78
N SER A 358 13.55 13.63 13.29
CA SER A 358 12.40 14.33 12.70
C SER A 358 11.87 13.65 11.43
N LEU A 359 12.70 12.89 10.71
CA LEU A 359 12.29 12.18 9.49
C LEU A 359 11.41 10.96 9.82
N TYR A 360 11.70 10.27 10.93
CA TYR A 360 10.89 9.14 11.41
C TYR A 360 9.49 9.56 11.82
N THR A 361 9.33 10.74 12.43
CA THR A 361 8.04 11.22 12.92
C THR A 361 7.28 12.11 11.93
N ARG A 362 7.85 12.38 10.75
CA ARG A 362 7.27 13.27 9.75
C ARG A 362 6.06 12.63 9.09
N ALA A 363 4.95 13.36 9.04
CA ALA A 363 3.75 12.91 8.36
C ALA A 363 3.94 12.91 6.83
N GLU A 364 3.15 12.08 6.13
CA GLU A 364 3.25 11.86 4.68
C GLU A 364 3.25 13.16 3.86
N ILE A 365 2.22 14.00 4.01
CA ILE A 365 2.08 15.22 3.19
C ILE A 365 3.25 16.19 3.44
N PRO A 366 3.63 16.52 4.69
CA PRO A 366 4.84 17.30 4.94
C PRO A 366 6.13 16.69 4.39
N PHE A 367 6.26 15.36 4.33
CA PHE A 367 7.43 14.70 3.75
C PHE A 367 7.44 14.85 2.22
N ILE A 368 6.32 14.61 1.54
CA ILE A 368 6.19 14.84 0.10
C ILE A 368 6.54 16.29 -0.25
N ASN A 369 6.08 17.26 0.55
CA ASN A 369 6.40 18.67 0.35
C ASN A 369 7.90 18.96 0.48
N LEU A 370 8.57 18.34 1.45
CA LEU A 370 10.01 18.45 1.64
C LEU A 370 10.77 17.91 0.41
N LEU A 371 10.39 16.72 -0.07
CA LEU A 371 11.01 16.10 -1.24
C LEU A 371 10.78 16.93 -2.52
N ARG A 372 9.55 17.39 -2.76
CA ARG A 372 9.23 18.29 -3.88
C ARG A 372 10.06 19.58 -3.84
N GLY A 373 10.21 20.18 -2.66
CA GLY A 373 11.02 21.38 -2.47
C GLY A 373 12.50 21.14 -2.81
N LYS A 374 13.07 20.01 -2.38
CA LYS A 374 14.46 19.64 -2.70
C LYS A 374 14.68 19.43 -4.18
N GLN A 375 13.80 18.66 -4.84
CA GLN A 375 13.91 18.44 -6.29
C GLN A 375 13.74 19.75 -7.07
N ARG A 376 12.83 20.64 -6.65
CA ARG A 376 12.67 21.95 -7.30
C ARG A 376 13.95 22.77 -7.21
N GLN A 377 14.55 22.86 -6.02
CA GLN A 377 15.82 23.56 -5.82
C GLN A 377 16.91 23.00 -6.73
N GLU A 378 17.01 21.68 -6.83
CA GLU A 378 18.00 21.02 -7.68
C GLU A 378 17.75 21.29 -9.17
N VAL A 379 16.49 21.28 -9.62
CA VAL A 379 16.18 21.61 -11.01
C VAL A 379 16.55 23.06 -11.32
N MET A 380 16.23 24.01 -10.43
CA MET A 380 16.61 25.41 -10.61
C MET A 380 18.14 25.57 -10.68
N GLN A 381 18.88 24.83 -9.86
CA GLN A 381 20.35 24.85 -9.84
C GLN A 381 20.96 24.24 -11.11
N ARG A 382 20.42 23.13 -11.61
CA ARG A 382 20.98 22.40 -12.76
C ARG A 382 20.54 22.94 -14.12
N PHE A 383 19.31 23.46 -14.21
CA PHE A 383 18.67 23.78 -15.49
C PHE A 383 18.12 25.21 -15.59
N GLY A 384 18.26 26.02 -14.53
CA GLY A 384 17.73 27.38 -14.48
C GLY A 384 16.21 27.44 -14.27
N SER A 385 15.68 28.66 -14.15
CA SER A 385 14.26 28.92 -13.93
C SER A 385 13.46 28.83 -15.24
N SER A 386 12.61 27.81 -15.38
CA SER A 386 11.62 27.73 -16.48
C SER A 386 10.37 28.58 -16.18
N PRO A 387 9.70 29.20 -17.17
CA PRO A 387 8.42 29.88 -16.97
C PRO A 387 7.33 29.01 -16.32
N SER A 388 7.34 27.70 -16.59
CA SER A 388 6.43 26.72 -15.97
C SER A 388 6.73 26.44 -14.49
N MET A 389 7.92 26.78 -13.99
CA MET A 389 8.27 26.70 -12.57
C MET A 389 7.77 27.91 -11.81
N VAL A 390 7.87 29.10 -12.41
CA VAL A 390 7.38 30.36 -11.83
C VAL A 390 5.87 30.33 -11.62
N LEU A 391 5.11 29.77 -12.59
CA LEU A 391 3.65 29.65 -12.48
C LEU A 391 3.22 28.69 -11.34
N ASN A 392 4.01 27.64 -11.11
CA ASN A 392 3.78 26.69 -10.02
C ASN A 392 4.28 27.22 -8.66
N ASP A 393 5.30 28.07 -8.64
CA ASP A 393 5.78 28.77 -7.44
C ASP A 393 4.73 29.74 -6.90
N LEU A 394 3.98 30.41 -7.79
CA LEU A 394 2.80 31.21 -7.41
C LEU A 394 1.67 30.38 -6.78
N GLN A 395 1.57 29.09 -7.09
CA GLN A 395 0.59 28.17 -6.49
C GLN A 395 1.10 27.46 -5.22
N LEU A 396 2.41 27.50 -4.94
CA LEU A 396 3.06 26.71 -3.88
C LEU A 396 3.85 27.56 -2.88
N GLY A 397 3.70 28.89 -2.90
CA GLY A 397 4.18 29.79 -1.84
C GLY A 397 3.49 29.46 -0.51
N GLY A 398 4.29 29.19 0.52
CA GLY A 398 3.84 28.65 1.80
C GLY A 398 2.76 29.46 2.53
N GLN A 399 1.95 28.70 3.29
CA GLN A 399 0.70 29.01 4.00
C GLN A 399 -0.57 28.84 3.14
N PRO A 400 -1.64 28.24 3.71
CA PRO A 400 -2.93 28.17 3.03
C PRO A 400 -3.38 29.58 2.65
N LEU A 401 -3.83 29.77 1.41
CA LEU A 401 -4.42 31.02 0.93
C LEU A 401 -5.45 31.51 1.97
N ASP A 402 -5.22 32.71 2.51
CA ASP A 402 -6.23 33.44 3.28
C ASP A 402 -7.39 33.81 2.32
N LEU A 403 -8.61 33.91 2.86
CA LEU A 403 -9.81 34.37 2.17
C LEU A 403 -9.59 35.67 1.38
N ASN A 404 -8.70 36.55 1.84
CA ASN A 404 -8.35 37.79 1.15
C ASN A 404 -7.59 37.56 -0.18
N ASP A 405 -6.77 36.52 -0.28
CA ASP A 405 -6.02 36.21 -1.50
C ASP A 405 -6.92 35.60 -2.58
N MET A 406 -7.97 34.88 -2.18
CA MET A 406 -9.03 34.39 -3.07
C MET A 406 -9.84 35.51 -3.72
N GLU A 407 -10.09 36.61 -2.99
CA GLU A 407 -10.80 37.77 -3.52
C GLU A 407 -9.96 38.58 -4.51
N ARG A 408 -8.63 38.64 -4.29
CA ARG A 408 -7.68 39.26 -5.22
C ARG A 408 -7.56 38.48 -6.53
N LEU A 409 -7.52 37.16 -6.47
CA LEU A 409 -7.54 36.25 -7.62
C LEU A 409 -8.85 36.35 -8.44
N LYS A 410 -10.01 36.51 -7.78
CA LYS A 410 -11.29 36.74 -8.47
C LYS A 410 -11.30 38.07 -9.25
N LYS A 411 -10.66 39.13 -8.73
CA LYS A 411 -10.56 40.43 -9.43
C LYS A 411 -9.65 40.36 -10.66
N MET A 412 -8.62 39.52 -10.65
CA MET A 412 -7.70 39.37 -11.79
C MET A 412 -8.29 38.55 -12.96
N LEU A 413 -9.25 37.66 -12.69
CA LEU A 413 -9.90 36.80 -13.70
C LEU A 413 -11.12 37.44 -14.40
N ILE A 414 -11.49 38.68 -14.05
CA ILE A 414 -12.67 39.38 -14.62
C ILE A 414 -12.34 40.21 -15.87
N HIS A 415 -11.07 40.39 -16.25
CA HIS A 415 -10.73 41.03 -17.52
C HIS A 415 -10.54 40.00 -18.65
N LYS A 416 -11.65 39.55 -19.23
CA LYS A 416 -11.66 39.14 -20.65
C LYS A 416 -11.65 40.42 -21.51
N PRO A 417 -10.83 40.51 -22.57
CA PRO A 417 -11.00 41.55 -23.56
C PRO A 417 -12.31 41.33 -24.33
N SER A 418 -13.07 42.40 -24.54
CA SER A 418 -14.27 42.41 -25.38
C SER A 418 -13.92 42.02 -26.82
N PRO A 419 -14.80 41.30 -27.54
CA PRO A 419 -14.60 41.04 -28.96
C PRO A 419 -14.79 42.35 -29.74
N GLY A 420 -13.78 42.69 -30.54
CA GLY A 420 -13.86 43.65 -31.64
C GLY A 420 -13.80 42.93 -32.97
#